data_AF-A0A920SZW9-F1
#
_entry.id   AF-A0A920SZW9-F1
#
_cell.length_a   1.000
_cell.length_b   1.000
_cell.length_c   1.000
_cell.angle_alpha   90.00
_cell.angle_beta   90.00
_cell.angle_gamma   90.00
#
_symmetry.space_group_name_H-M   'P 1'
#
loop_
_entity.id
_entity.type
_entity.pdbx_description
1 polymer ?
#
loop_
_entity_poly.entity_id
_entity_poly.type
_entity_poly.pdbx_seq_one_letter_code
_entity_poly.pdbx_strand_id
1 'polypeptide(L)'
;MTEHSHEHTDPPSDLELKVKALESLLVEKGLVDPAALDALIDTYEKKVGPQNGARVVARAWSEPEYRAWLLKDATAAIASMGFIGRQGEHMTAPRKHTAGT
;
A
#
# COMPACT_ATOMS: atom_id res chain seq x y z
N MET A 1 22.67 -9.08 47.45
CA MET A 1 21.62 -9.94 46.89
C MET A 1 21.37 -9.44 45.48
N THR A 2 21.54 -10.31 44.50
CA THR A 2 21.53 -9.97 43.07
C THR A 2 20.10 -9.67 42.63
N GLU A 3 19.86 -8.46 42.09
CA GLU A 3 18.58 -8.12 41.47
C GLU A 3 18.48 -8.79 40.10
N HIS A 4 17.48 -9.65 39.93
CA HIS A 4 17.14 -10.25 38.64
C HIS A 4 16.08 -9.38 37.97
N SER A 5 16.49 -8.58 36.98
CA SER A 5 15.56 -7.85 36.10
C SER A 5 14.90 -8.85 35.16
N HIS A 6 13.63 -9.15 35.39
CA HIS A 6 12.84 -9.91 34.43
C HIS A 6 12.42 -8.98 33.29
N GLU A 7 13.04 -9.18 32.13
CA GLU A 7 12.55 -8.68 30.84
C GLU A 7 11.19 -9.35 30.57
N HIS A 8 10.10 -8.70 30.98
CA HIS A 8 8.76 -9.09 30.54
C HIS A 8 8.46 -8.33 29.26
N THR A 9 8.43 -9.06 28.14
CA THR A 9 7.79 -8.58 26.91
C THR A 9 6.34 -8.25 27.27
N ASP A 10 5.94 -6.99 27.07
CA ASP A 10 4.55 -6.58 27.27
C ASP A 10 3.63 -7.51 26.45
N PRO A 11 2.57 -8.06 27.05
CA PRO A 11 1.66 -8.92 26.33
C PRO A 11 1.03 -8.14 25.17
N PRO A 12 0.89 -8.77 23.99
CA PRO A 12 0.23 -8.14 22.86
C PRO A 12 -1.16 -7.65 23.26
N SER A 13 -1.56 -6.51 22.70
CA SER A 13 -2.84 -5.88 23.03
C SER A 13 -4.01 -6.84 22.78
N ASP A 14 -5.12 -6.67 23.50
CA ASP A 14 -6.35 -7.46 23.31
C ASP A 14 -6.80 -7.56 21.83
N LEU A 15 -6.46 -6.54 21.02
CA LEU A 15 -6.72 -6.52 19.59
C LEU A 15 -5.86 -7.54 18.84
N GLU A 16 -4.56 -7.60 19.13
CA GLU A 16 -3.63 -8.54 18.51
C GLU A 16 -3.99 -9.99 18.84
N LEU A 17 -4.43 -10.26 20.07
CA LEU A 17 -4.91 -11.59 20.47
C LEU A 17 -6.17 -12.01 19.69
N LYS A 18 -7.12 -11.09 19.51
CA LYS A 18 -8.34 -11.34 18.72
C LYS A 18 -8.03 -11.59 17.24
N VAL A 19 -7.10 -10.82 16.67
CA VAL A 19 -6.66 -10.99 15.27
C VAL A 19 -6.02 -12.36 15.09
N LYS A 20 -5.10 -12.77 15.97
CA LYS A 20 -4.46 -14.10 15.92
C LYS A 20 -5.45 -15.26 16.08
N ALA A 21 -6.42 -15.11 16.98
CA ALA A 21 -7.46 -16.12 17.18
C ALA A 21 -8.35 -16.28 15.93
N LEU A 22 -8.70 -15.17 15.27
CA LEU A 22 -9.49 -15.19 14.04
C LEU A 22 -8.72 -15.80 12.88
N GLU A 23 -7.44 -15.43 12.71
CA GLU A 23 -6.54 -16.01 11.71
C GLU A 23 -6.42 -17.52 11.89
N SER A 24 -6.12 -17.97 13.11
CA SER A 24 -5.97 -19.40 13.44
C SER A 24 -7.24 -20.19 13.12
N LEU A 25 -8.41 -19.65 13.48
CA LEU A 25 -9.71 -20.28 13.22
C LEU A 25 -10.02 -20.40 11.72
N LEU A 26 -9.65 -19.40 10.92
CA LEU A 26 -9.91 -19.38 9.48
C LEU A 26 -8.97 -20.31 8.72
N VAL A 27 -7.72 -20.43 9.17
CA VAL A 27 -6.72 -21.37 8.64
C VAL A 27 -7.11 -22.81 8.99
N GLU A 28 -7.49 -23.08 10.23
CA GLU A 28 -7.93 -24.41 10.68
C GLU A 28 -9.16 -24.91 9.89
N LYS A 29 -10.06 -23.98 9.54
CA LYS A 29 -11.24 -24.28 8.71
C LYS A 29 -10.92 -24.41 7.21
N GLY A 30 -9.67 -24.21 6.79
CA GLY A 30 -9.25 -24.27 5.38
C GLY A 30 -9.85 -23.16 4.51
N LEU A 31 -10.37 -22.09 5.12
CA LEU A 31 -11.00 -20.98 4.40
C LEU A 31 -9.98 -19.90 4.01
N VAL A 32 -8.78 -19.94 4.60
CA VAL A 32 -7.69 -18.99 4.36
C VAL A 32 -6.38 -19.78 4.22
N ASP A 33 -5.65 -19.50 3.15
CA ASP A 33 -4.26 -19.94 2.98
C ASP A 33 -3.33 -18.89 3.61
N PRO A 34 -2.52 -19.23 4.64
CA PRO A 34 -1.56 -18.32 5.25
C PRO A 34 -0.62 -17.66 4.23
N ALA A 35 -0.21 -18.39 3.19
CA ALA A 35 0.67 -17.85 2.15
C ALA A 35 -0.02 -16.76 1.30
N ALA A 36 -1.35 -16.84 1.15
CA ALA A 36 -2.14 -15.80 0.49
C ALA A 36 -2.29 -14.54 1.36
N LEU A 37 -2.37 -14.71 2.69
CA LEU A 37 -2.40 -13.58 3.63
C LEU A 37 -1.06 -12.84 3.64
N ASP A 38 0.06 -13.56 3.69
CA ASP A 38 1.40 -12.98 3.61
C ASP A 38 1.62 -12.24 2.28
N ALA A 39 1.15 -12.79 1.16
CA ALA A 39 1.23 -12.12 -0.14
C ALA A 39 0.41 -10.83 -0.19
N LEU A 40 -0.73 -10.77 0.52
CA LEU A 40 -1.55 -9.57 0.63
C LEU A 40 -0.83 -8.50 1.46
N ILE A 41 -0.25 -8.89 2.61
CA ILE A 41 0.53 -8.00 3.48
C ILE A 41 1.73 -7.44 2.70
N ASP A 42 2.53 -8.28 2.04
CA ASP A 42 3.68 -7.87 1.24
C ASP A 42 3.31 -6.91 0.10
N THR A 43 2.13 -7.11 -0.51
CA THR A 43 1.64 -6.24 -1.57
C THR A 43 1.35 -4.83 -1.05
N TYR A 44 0.72 -4.69 0.11
CA TYR A 44 0.42 -3.38 0.69
C TYR A 44 1.61 -2.75 1.40
N GLU A 45 2.53 -3.54 1.95
CA GLU A 45 3.72 -3.04 2.63
C GLU A 45 4.79 -2.55 1.65
N LYS A 46 5.02 -3.29 0.54
CA LYS A 46 6.17 -3.05 -0.34
C LYS A 46 5.81 -2.59 -1.74
N LYS A 47 4.63 -2.95 -2.27
CA LYS A 47 4.28 -2.73 -3.68
C LYS A 47 3.33 -1.54 -3.89
N VAL A 48 2.54 -1.19 -2.88
CA VAL A 48 1.60 -0.05 -2.93
C VAL A 48 2.04 1.04 -1.95
N GLY A 49 2.68 2.08 -2.46
CA GLY A 49 3.16 3.19 -1.63
C GLY A 49 3.37 4.50 -2.40
N PRO A 50 3.65 5.62 -1.68
CA PRO A 50 3.79 6.95 -2.27
C PRO A 50 4.90 7.04 -3.34
N GLN A 51 5.83 6.08 -3.36
CA GLN A 51 6.88 5.96 -4.37
C GLN A 51 6.32 5.78 -5.79
N ASN A 52 5.18 5.08 -5.96
CA ASN A 52 4.55 4.93 -7.28
C ASN A 52 4.08 6.28 -7.81
N GLY A 53 3.45 7.10 -6.95
CA GLY A 53 3.06 8.47 -7.29
C GLY A 53 4.25 9.36 -7.62
N ALA A 54 5.35 9.26 -6.86
CA ALA A 54 6.58 10.00 -7.13
C ALA A 54 7.18 9.64 -8.51
N ARG A 55 7.16 8.37 -8.89
CA ARG A 55 7.60 7.90 -10.23
C ARG A 55 6.73 8.46 -11.35
N VAL A 56 5.41 8.51 -11.16
CA VAL A 56 4.47 9.14 -12.11
C VAL A 56 4.77 10.63 -12.27
N VAL A 57 5.00 11.34 -11.17
CA VAL A 57 5.31 12.78 -11.18
C VAL A 57 6.65 13.06 -11.86
N ALA A 58 7.69 12.29 -11.53
CA ALA A 58 9.01 12.42 -12.15
C ALA A 58 8.93 12.23 -13.68
N ARG A 59 8.22 11.20 -14.13
CA ARG A 59 7.98 10.97 -15.56
C ARG A 59 7.24 12.13 -16.22
N ALA A 60 6.19 12.65 -15.58
CA ALA A 60 5.44 13.81 -16.08
C ALA A 60 6.25 15.12 -16.09
N TRP A 61 7.37 15.21 -15.38
CA TRP A 61 8.28 16.36 -15.48
C TRP A 61 9.27 16.21 -16.62
N SER A 62 9.75 14.99 -16.88
CA SER A 62 10.71 14.70 -17.95
C SER A 62 10.07 14.52 -19.32
N GLU A 63 8.83 14.04 -19.40
CA GLU A 63 8.12 13.71 -20.64
C GLU A 63 6.86 14.58 -20.81
N PRO A 64 6.90 15.65 -21.63
CA PRO A 64 5.76 16.54 -21.84
C PRO A 64 4.54 15.83 -22.46
N GLU A 65 4.76 14.86 -23.34
CA GLU A 65 3.70 14.05 -23.95
C GLU A 65 3.00 13.16 -22.92
N TYR A 66 3.78 12.51 -22.04
CA TYR A 66 3.24 11.73 -20.93
C TYR A 66 2.45 12.61 -19.97
N ARG A 67 2.90 13.84 -19.69
CA ARG A 67 2.16 14.80 -18.87
C ARG A 67 0.82 15.19 -19.50
N ALA A 68 0.80 15.45 -20.80
CA ALA A 68 -0.42 15.80 -21.52
C ALA A 68 -1.42 14.62 -21.50
N TRP A 69 -0.91 13.40 -21.68
CA TRP A 69 -1.71 12.19 -21.57
C TRP A 69 -2.24 11.96 -20.15
N LEU A 70 -1.39 12.10 -19.12
CA LEU A 70 -1.76 11.97 -17.71
C LEU A 70 -2.87 12.94 -17.29
N LEU A 71 -2.89 14.16 -17.84
CA LEU A 71 -3.95 15.14 -17.55
C LEU A 71 -5.26 14.84 -18.29
N LYS A 72 -5.19 14.15 -19.43
CA LYS A 72 -6.35 13.78 -20.25
C LYS A 72 -7.00 12.48 -19.75
N ASP A 73 -6.18 11.50 -19.39
CA ASP A 73 -6.58 10.17 -18.94
C ASP A 73 -5.52 9.61 -17.99
N ALA A 74 -5.65 9.98 -16.72
CA ALA A 74 -4.68 9.57 -15.70
C ALA A 74 -4.70 8.06 -15.47
N THR A 75 -5.86 7.41 -15.63
CA THR A 75 -6.01 5.96 -15.44
C THR A 75 -5.17 5.21 -16.47
N ALA A 76 -5.34 5.51 -17.76
CA ALA A 76 -4.56 4.85 -18.82
C ALA A 76 -3.06 5.17 -18.73
N ALA A 77 -2.70 6.42 -18.41
CA ALA A 77 -1.31 6.82 -18.27
C ALA A 77 -0.61 6.11 -17.10
N ILE A 78 -1.24 6.05 -15.92
CA ILE A 78 -0.68 5.37 -14.74
C ILE A 78 -0.64 3.85 -14.95
N ALA A 79 -1.66 3.27 -15.60
CA ALA A 79 -1.69 1.86 -15.95
C ALA A 79 -0.54 1.47 -16.91
N SER A 80 -0.14 2.36 -17.81
CA SER A 80 1.01 2.14 -18.71
C SER A 80 2.35 1.94 -17.96
N MET A 81 2.42 2.39 -16.71
CA MET A 81 3.59 2.19 -15.83
C MET A 81 3.49 0.92 -14.98
N GLY A 82 2.49 0.07 -15.22
CA GLY A 82 2.23 -1.15 -14.44
C GLY A 82 1.63 -0.88 -13.06
N PHE A 83 1.21 0.36 -12.79
CA PHE A 83 0.52 0.73 -11.55
C PHE A 83 -0.98 0.54 -11.76
N ILE A 84 -1.48 -0.65 -11.40
CA ILE A 84 -2.89 -1.01 -11.52
C ILE A 84 -3.29 -1.70 -10.21
N GLY A 85 -4.45 -1.38 -9.65
CA GLY A 85 -4.90 -2.00 -8.40
C GLY A 85 -6.36 -1.68 -8.08
N ARG A 86 -6.98 -2.55 -7.27
CA ARG A 86 -8.31 -2.33 -6.66
C ARG A 86 -8.30 -0.97 -5.94
N GLN A 87 -9.30 -0.11 -6.19
CA GLN A 87 -9.39 1.31 -5.77
C GLN A 87 -8.68 2.35 -6.65
N GLY A 88 -7.95 1.94 -7.71
CA GLY A 88 -7.37 2.84 -8.72
C GLY A 88 -8.16 2.91 -10.03
N GLU A 89 -9.40 2.43 -10.04
CA GLU A 89 -10.20 2.23 -11.26
C GLU A 89 -10.50 3.55 -12.00
N HIS A 90 -10.57 4.66 -11.27
CA HIS A 90 -10.76 6.00 -11.81
C HIS A 90 -9.80 6.99 -11.15
N MET A 91 -8.67 7.25 -11.81
CA MET A 91 -7.67 8.22 -11.33
C MET A 91 -7.88 9.58 -12.00
N THR A 92 -7.71 10.64 -11.21
CA THR A 92 -7.67 12.02 -11.73
C THR A 92 -6.39 12.69 -11.28
N ALA A 93 -5.61 13.24 -12.23
CA ALA A 93 -4.45 14.06 -11.92
C ALA A 93 -4.86 15.55 -11.99
N PRO A 94 -4.95 16.27 -10.85
CA PRO A 94 -5.30 17.68 -10.89
C PRO A 94 -4.20 18.48 -11.60
N ARG A 95 -4.62 19.47 -12.41
CA ARG A 95 -3.71 20.45 -13.00
C ARG A 95 -2.94 21.15 -11.87
N LYS A 96 -1.62 21.32 -12.03
CA LYS A 96 -0.72 21.94 -11.03
C LYS A 96 -1.37 23.12 -10.29
N HIS A 97 -1.18 23.21 -8.97
CA HIS A 97 -1.32 24.46 -8.24
C HIS A 97 -0.34 25.46 -8.87
N THR A 98 -0.86 26.35 -9.71
CA THR A 98 -0.17 27.59 -10.05
C THR A 98 -0.24 28.46 -8.80
N ALA A 99 0.89 28.94 -8.30
CA ALA A 99 0.89 29.98 -7.28
C ALA A 99 0.01 31.12 -7.79
N GLY A 100 -1.08 31.40 -7.07
CA GLY A 100 -1.99 32.48 -7.39
C GLY A 100 -1.20 33.78 -7.43
N THR A 101 -1.36 34.52 -8.52
CA THR A 101 -0.98 35.94 -8.59
C THR A 101 -2.13 36.75 -8.02
#